data_AF-A0A514WY60-F1
#
_entry.id   AF-A0A514WY60-F1
#
_cell.length_a   1.000
_cell.length_b   1.000
_cell.length_c   1.000
_cell.angle_alpha   90.00
_cell.angle_beta   90.00
_cell.angle_gamma   90.00
#
_symmetry.space_group_name_H-M   'P 1'
#
loop_
_entity.id
_entity.type
_entity.pdbx_description
1 polymer ?
#
loop_
_entity_poly.entity_id
_entity_poly.type
_entity_poly.pdbx_seq_one_letter_code
_entity_poly.pdbx_strand_id
1 'polypeptide(L)'
;MKSTKLLLSLSLVGLLAGCGNQLQTADGASQETDSSQSTTSAPAPVQQTAAQSMMNDLQSSLKAKAANSVASGAAQKVTLSGLGLSSDQIQTILASAGMALSSAGLSNSNDLSAIIPAIIQGASLGVGTLNLSDLTAKSGLLSLIGDSTLNSLVNLSNDSVSTNLIESVAKSLFANLNLAGVGSANQSTAASSIINTLLGNLANKDFDVSSLTTVIQSLASGSVLGLGSLGNSSSILNTIVKNLGSGSLTGLTSLIANLGANNNTTTTLQSLIAAFTTGSNSGLSSVVAKLGGGSSILSTLLSSLMTGITNSASTNTSTSTSNLVGSVVGSLLTSFLSRL
;
A
#
# COMPACT_ATOMS: atom_id res chain seq x y z
N MET A 1 -53.76 -7.64 -14.37
CA MET A 1 -53.47 -6.54 -13.43
C MET A 1 -51.98 -6.21 -13.55
N LYS A 2 -51.68 -4.98 -13.94
CA LYS A 2 -50.32 -4.44 -14.10
C LYS A 2 -49.79 -4.03 -12.73
N SER A 3 -48.61 -4.46 -12.36
CA SER A 3 -47.83 -3.87 -11.27
C SER A 3 -46.46 -3.49 -11.79
N THR A 4 -46.08 -2.26 -11.47
CA THR A 4 -45.09 -1.42 -12.13
C THR A 4 -44.04 -1.02 -11.08
N LYS A 5 -42.84 -0.66 -11.55
CA LYS A 5 -41.78 0.10 -10.85
C LYS A 5 -40.86 -0.75 -9.94
N LEU A 6 -39.55 -0.51 -9.82
CA LEU A 6 -38.78 0.73 -10.01
C LEU A 6 -37.30 0.36 -10.31
N LEU A 7 -36.76 0.81 -11.44
CA LEU A 7 -35.32 0.83 -11.72
C LEU A 7 -34.80 2.21 -11.29
N LEU A 8 -33.85 2.25 -10.35
CA LEU A 8 -33.13 3.48 -10.01
C LEU A 8 -31.67 3.33 -10.43
N SER A 9 -31.37 3.82 -11.62
CA SER A 9 -30.03 4.09 -12.12
C SER A 9 -29.58 5.46 -11.60
N LEU A 10 -28.55 5.50 -10.76
CA LEU A 10 -27.94 6.75 -10.32
C LEU A 10 -26.56 6.89 -10.97
N SER A 11 -26.53 7.54 -12.13
CA SER A 11 -25.33 8.02 -12.80
C SER A 11 -25.05 9.44 -12.31
N LEU A 12 -23.96 9.65 -11.56
CA LEU A 12 -23.51 11.00 -11.22
C LEU A 12 -22.29 11.34 -12.09
N VAL A 13 -22.56 12.07 -13.17
CA VAL A 13 -21.57 12.78 -13.98
C VAL A 13 -21.34 14.14 -13.33
N GLY A 14 -20.11 14.41 -12.89
CA GLY A 14 -19.66 15.72 -12.42
C GLY A 14 -18.66 16.32 -13.39
N LEU A 15 -19.15 17.14 -14.31
CA LEU A 15 -18.41 18.08 -15.15
C LEU A 15 -18.54 19.48 -14.53
N LEU A 16 -17.44 20.18 -14.27
CA LEU A 16 -17.33 21.64 -14.06
C LEU A 16 -15.89 22.02 -14.47
N ALA A 17 -15.65 22.60 -15.66
CA ALA A 17 -15.59 24.06 -15.94
C ALA A 17 -14.66 24.80 -14.95
N GLY A 18 -13.53 25.42 -15.32
CA GLY A 18 -13.19 26.10 -16.58
C GLY A 18 -13.39 27.62 -16.42
N CYS A 19 -12.44 28.32 -15.79
CA CYS A 19 -12.33 29.79 -15.83
C CYS A 19 -10.87 30.19 -16.04
N GLY A 20 -10.58 30.71 -17.23
CA GLY A 20 -9.39 31.47 -17.56
C GLY A 20 -9.71 32.94 -17.80
N ASN A 21 -8.63 33.72 -17.91
CA ASN A 21 -8.47 35.15 -18.26
C ASN A 21 -8.55 36.11 -17.07
N GLN A 22 -7.48 36.83 -16.68
CA GLN A 22 -6.57 37.73 -17.41
C GLN A 22 -7.28 38.99 -17.94
N LEU A 23 -7.13 40.09 -17.19
CA LEU A 23 -7.33 41.45 -17.68
C LEU A 23 -6.41 42.43 -16.91
N GLN A 24 -5.37 42.91 -17.60
CA GLN A 24 -4.65 44.18 -17.33
C GLN A 24 -5.57 45.36 -17.73
N THR A 25 -5.51 46.57 -17.19
CA THR A 25 -4.40 47.54 -17.28
C THR A 25 -4.71 48.82 -16.45
N ALA A 26 -3.63 49.50 -16.00
CA ALA A 26 -3.41 50.95 -15.89
C ALA A 26 -4.24 51.78 -14.89
N ASP A 27 -3.77 52.85 -14.23
CA ASP A 27 -2.48 53.54 -14.03
C ASP A 27 -2.79 54.63 -12.95
N GLY A 28 -1.81 55.10 -12.19
CA GLY A 28 -2.05 56.12 -11.16
C GLY A 28 -0.89 56.36 -10.21
N ALA A 29 0.09 57.14 -10.67
CA ALA A 29 1.29 57.56 -9.98
C ALA A 29 1.02 58.34 -8.67
N SER A 30 1.91 58.16 -7.68
CA SER A 30 2.56 59.27 -6.95
C SER A 30 3.81 58.76 -6.25
N GLN A 31 4.91 59.50 -6.46
CA GLN A 31 6.22 59.32 -5.85
C GLN A 31 6.15 59.68 -4.37
N GLU A 32 6.72 58.84 -3.50
CA GLU A 32 7.49 59.30 -2.35
C GLU A 32 8.74 58.44 -2.18
N THR A 33 9.87 59.13 -2.17
CA THR A 33 11.21 58.64 -1.91
C THR A 33 11.33 58.36 -0.42
N ASP A 34 11.51 57.11 -0.01
CA ASP A 34 12.19 56.86 1.26
C ASP A 34 13.10 55.63 1.19
N SER A 35 14.27 55.82 1.77
CA SER A 35 15.44 54.99 1.69
C SER A 35 15.32 53.91 2.75
N SER A 36 14.97 52.71 2.35
CA SER A 36 15.14 51.53 3.19
C SER A 36 15.67 50.40 2.33
N GLN A 37 16.98 50.24 2.44
CA GLN A 37 17.81 49.16 1.94
C GLN A 37 17.21 47.82 2.37
N SER A 38 16.25 47.33 1.58
CA SER A 38 15.78 45.95 1.65
C SER A 38 16.95 45.08 1.25
N THR A 39 17.50 44.39 2.23
CA THR A 39 18.32 43.22 1.99
C THR A 39 17.52 42.30 1.08
N THR A 40 17.94 42.21 -0.18
CA THR A 40 17.52 41.17 -1.12
C THR A 40 17.93 39.84 -0.49
N SER A 41 17.05 39.32 0.35
CA SER A 41 17.07 37.94 0.76
C SER A 41 16.90 37.16 -0.53
N ALA A 42 17.93 36.40 -0.89
CA ALA A 42 17.83 35.41 -1.95
C ALA A 42 16.51 34.64 -1.74
N PRO A 43 15.74 34.34 -2.81
CA PRO A 43 14.56 33.52 -2.65
C PRO A 43 14.98 32.25 -1.91
N ALA A 44 14.36 32.00 -0.76
CA ALA A 44 14.56 30.77 -0.02
C ALA A 44 14.43 29.61 -1.01
N PRO A 45 15.31 28.60 -0.98
CA PRO A 45 15.16 27.44 -1.85
C PRO A 45 13.73 26.94 -1.69
N VAL A 46 13.00 26.79 -2.79
CA VAL A 46 11.63 26.25 -2.76
C VAL A 46 11.74 24.88 -2.11
N GLN A 47 11.43 24.79 -0.82
CA GLN A 47 11.42 23.52 -0.11
C GLN A 47 10.31 22.69 -0.76
N GLN A 48 10.73 21.60 -1.40
CA GLN A 48 9.82 20.66 -2.02
C GLN A 48 8.86 20.13 -0.93
N THR A 49 7.56 20.21 -1.19
CA THR A 49 6.55 19.73 -0.23
C THR A 49 6.57 18.21 -0.17
N ALA A 50 6.02 17.63 0.91
CA ALA A 50 5.92 16.18 1.04
C ALA A 50 5.15 15.56 -0.15
N ALA A 51 4.06 16.21 -0.59
CA ALA A 51 3.28 15.77 -1.75
C ALA A 51 4.13 15.72 -3.03
N GLN A 52 4.95 16.75 -3.28
CA GLN A 52 5.84 16.80 -4.43
C GLN A 52 6.96 15.74 -4.33
N SER A 53 7.51 15.53 -3.13
CA SER A 53 8.55 14.51 -2.91
C SER A 53 8.02 13.10 -3.19
N MET A 54 6.84 12.76 -2.65
CA MET A 54 6.20 11.47 -2.88
C MET A 54 5.83 11.23 -4.36
N MET A 55 5.39 12.28 -5.07
CA MET A 55 5.12 12.20 -6.51
C MET A 55 6.40 11.95 -7.33
N ASN A 56 7.51 12.60 -6.96
CA ASN A 56 8.81 12.39 -7.61
C ASN A 56 9.35 10.98 -7.36
N ASP A 57 9.21 10.45 -6.15
CA ASP A 57 9.60 9.09 -5.82
C ASP A 57 8.76 8.04 -6.55
N LEU A 58 7.44 8.27 -6.66
CA LEU A 58 6.55 7.44 -7.47
C LEU A 58 6.97 7.46 -8.94
N GLN A 59 7.24 8.64 -9.50
CA GLN A 59 7.72 8.78 -10.88
C GLN A 59 9.05 8.04 -11.08
N SER A 60 9.99 8.21 -10.16
CA SER A 60 11.31 7.56 -10.21
C SER A 60 11.18 6.05 -10.15
N SER A 61 10.31 5.54 -9.27
CA SER A 61 10.04 4.11 -9.11
C SER A 61 9.39 3.50 -10.37
N LEU A 62 8.42 4.20 -10.96
CA LEU A 62 7.77 3.79 -12.21
C LEU A 62 8.76 3.75 -13.38
N LYS A 63 9.59 4.79 -13.53
CA LYS A 63 10.64 4.84 -14.56
C LYS A 63 11.69 3.75 -14.38
N ALA A 64 12.17 3.54 -13.16
CA ALA A 64 13.14 2.50 -12.85
C ALA A 64 12.61 1.10 -13.20
N LYS A 65 11.30 0.86 -13.01
CA LYS A 65 10.67 -0.41 -13.37
C LYS A 65 10.23 -0.54 -14.83
N ALA A 66 10.10 0.57 -15.55
CA ALA A 66 9.97 0.57 -17.00
C ALA A 66 11.30 0.22 -17.68
N ALA A 67 12.43 0.71 -17.15
CA ALA A 67 13.77 0.52 -17.73
C ALA A 67 14.37 -0.88 -17.51
N ASN A 68 13.90 -1.63 -16.50
CA ASN A 68 14.49 -2.92 -16.10
C ASN A 68 13.95 -4.12 -16.89
N SER A 69 14.04 -4.08 -18.22
CA SER A 69 13.85 -5.26 -19.08
C SER A 69 15.14 -6.07 -19.30
N VAL A 70 16.34 -5.59 -18.92
CA VAL A 70 17.60 -6.36 -19.08
C VAL A 70 18.66 -5.97 -18.03
N ALA A 71 18.82 -6.74 -16.95
CA ALA A 71 20.08 -6.86 -16.18
C ALA A 71 19.96 -8.01 -15.16
N SER A 72 20.29 -9.22 -15.60
CA SER A 72 20.45 -10.40 -14.76
C SER A 72 21.85 -10.41 -14.13
N GLY A 73 21.92 -10.35 -12.79
CA GLY A 73 23.16 -10.58 -12.05
C GLY A 73 23.04 -10.35 -10.55
N ALA A 74 23.09 -11.45 -9.79
CA ALA A 74 23.21 -11.56 -8.33
C ALA A 74 21.94 -11.39 -7.46
N ALA A 75 21.71 -12.45 -6.66
CA ALA A 75 20.73 -12.66 -5.59
C ALA A 75 19.25 -12.53 -5.96
N GLN A 76 18.44 -13.45 -5.45
CA GLN A 76 17.01 -13.62 -5.72
C GLN A 76 16.18 -12.49 -5.09
N LYS A 77 16.40 -11.27 -5.58
CA LYS A 77 15.52 -10.10 -5.41
C LYS A 77 14.14 -10.54 -5.88
N VAL A 78 13.08 -10.28 -5.10
CA VAL A 78 11.69 -10.32 -5.61
C VAL A 78 11.59 -9.21 -6.66
N THR A 79 12.10 -9.54 -7.83
CA THR A 79 12.20 -8.65 -8.96
C THR A 79 10.82 -8.75 -9.56
N LEU A 80 9.99 -7.72 -9.38
CA LEU A 80 8.99 -7.45 -10.38
C LEU A 80 9.75 -7.42 -11.70
N SER A 81 9.66 -8.49 -12.49
CA SER A 81 10.11 -8.52 -13.88
C SER A 81 9.61 -7.23 -14.53
N GLY A 82 10.44 -6.55 -15.30
CA GLY A 82 10.13 -5.22 -15.82
C GLY A 82 8.67 -5.16 -16.28
N LEU A 83 7.88 -4.26 -15.69
CA LEU A 83 6.44 -4.19 -15.92
C LEU A 83 6.11 -3.73 -17.36
N GLY A 84 7.15 -3.48 -18.18
CA GLY A 84 7.03 -3.15 -19.60
C GLY A 84 6.25 -1.86 -19.84
N LEU A 85 6.28 -0.92 -18.88
CA LEU A 85 5.47 0.29 -18.95
C LEU A 85 5.99 1.24 -20.01
N SER A 86 5.11 1.67 -20.91
CA SER A 86 5.37 2.79 -21.80
C SER A 86 5.36 4.13 -21.03
N SER A 87 5.98 5.15 -21.62
CA SER A 87 5.97 6.51 -21.07
C SER A 87 4.54 7.03 -20.85
N ASP A 88 3.62 6.70 -21.75
CA ASP A 88 2.22 7.12 -21.65
C ASP A 88 1.49 6.45 -20.49
N GLN A 89 1.77 5.17 -20.23
CA GLN A 89 1.23 4.44 -19.08
C GLN A 89 1.74 5.03 -17.76
N ILE A 90 3.03 5.36 -17.68
CA ILE A 90 3.62 6.04 -16.52
C ILE A 90 2.95 7.40 -16.31
N GLN A 91 2.81 8.19 -17.38
CA GLN A 91 2.19 9.50 -17.31
C GLN A 91 0.72 9.42 -16.89
N THR A 92 -0.01 8.38 -17.30
CA THR A 92 -1.40 8.15 -16.91
C THR A 92 -1.52 7.90 -15.40
N ILE A 93 -0.64 7.08 -14.83
CA ILE A 93 -0.62 6.81 -13.38
C ILE A 93 -0.29 8.10 -12.61
N LEU A 94 0.74 8.83 -13.04
CA LEU A 94 1.16 10.08 -12.40
C LEU A 94 0.12 11.19 -12.52
N ALA A 95 -0.52 11.34 -13.68
CA ALA A 95 -1.59 12.32 -13.88
C ALA A 95 -2.78 12.01 -12.96
N SER A 96 -3.14 10.73 -12.82
CA SER A 96 -4.24 10.31 -11.94
C SER A 96 -3.94 10.58 -10.46
N ALA A 97 -2.71 10.31 -10.02
CA ALA A 97 -2.26 10.67 -8.67
C ALA A 97 -2.22 12.19 -8.43
N GLY A 98 -1.71 12.96 -9.39
CA GLY A 98 -1.67 14.43 -9.32
C GLY A 98 -3.06 15.07 -9.32
N MET A 99 -4.01 14.51 -10.09
CA MET A 99 -5.42 14.93 -10.06
C MET A 99 -6.05 14.64 -8.72
N ALA A 100 -5.82 13.46 -8.12
CA ALA A 100 -6.34 13.14 -6.79
C ALA A 100 -5.82 14.13 -5.73
N LEU A 101 -4.52 14.43 -5.73
CA LEU A 101 -3.94 15.44 -4.86
C LEU A 101 -4.56 16.83 -5.06
N SER A 102 -4.69 17.25 -6.31
CA SER A 102 -5.25 18.57 -6.65
C SER A 102 -6.72 18.68 -6.24
N SER A 103 -7.51 17.63 -6.48
CA SER A 103 -8.91 17.56 -6.08
C SER A 103 -9.12 17.58 -4.57
N ALA A 104 -8.14 17.06 -3.81
CA ALA A 104 -8.13 17.09 -2.35
C ALA A 104 -7.51 18.37 -1.78
N GLY A 105 -7.01 19.30 -2.61
CA GLY A 105 -6.30 20.50 -2.16
C GLY A 105 -4.93 20.23 -1.54
N LEU A 106 -4.30 19.10 -1.87
CA LEU A 106 -3.08 18.60 -1.23
C LEU A 106 -1.80 18.79 -2.06
N SER A 107 -1.86 19.40 -3.24
CA SER A 107 -0.71 19.51 -4.15
C SER A 107 0.52 20.21 -3.56
N ASN A 108 0.32 21.06 -2.56
CA ASN A 108 1.38 21.76 -1.84
C ASN A 108 1.40 21.42 -0.33
N SER A 109 0.79 20.28 0.06
CA SER A 109 0.66 19.89 1.47
C SER A 109 1.90 19.14 1.98
N ASN A 110 2.10 19.21 3.30
CA ASN A 110 3.02 18.37 4.06
C ASN A 110 2.30 17.34 4.96
N ASP A 111 0.96 17.31 4.93
CA ASP A 111 0.17 16.37 5.72
C ASP A 111 0.18 14.97 5.10
N LEU A 112 1.16 14.16 5.48
CA LEU A 112 1.32 12.78 5.02
C LEU A 112 0.08 11.92 5.27
N SER A 113 -0.69 12.20 6.33
CA SER A 113 -1.87 11.40 6.66
C SER A 113 -2.99 11.56 5.62
N ALA A 114 -3.06 12.72 4.96
CA ALA A 114 -3.97 13.01 3.87
C ALA A 114 -3.35 12.73 2.48
N ILE A 115 -2.05 12.97 2.31
CA ILE A 115 -1.34 12.79 1.04
C ILE A 115 -1.24 11.31 0.65
N ILE A 116 -0.86 10.42 1.57
CA ILE A 116 -0.71 8.98 1.32
C ILE A 116 -1.97 8.38 0.69
N PRO A 117 -3.17 8.49 1.31
CA PRO A 117 -4.37 7.90 0.73
C PRO A 117 -4.72 8.52 -0.63
N ALA A 118 -4.53 9.83 -0.80
CA ALA A 118 -4.81 10.51 -2.07
C ALA A 118 -3.91 10.02 -3.22
N ILE A 119 -2.59 9.92 -2.99
CA ILE A 119 -1.64 9.43 -4.00
C ILE A 119 -1.95 7.97 -4.34
N ILE A 120 -2.13 7.10 -3.35
CA ILE A 120 -2.38 5.68 -3.59
C ILE A 120 -3.71 5.49 -4.33
N GLN A 121 -4.76 6.21 -3.94
CA GLN A 121 -6.06 6.14 -4.62
C GLN A 121 -5.95 6.61 -6.08
N GLY A 122 -5.35 7.77 -6.32
CA GLY A 122 -5.19 8.32 -7.67
C GLY A 122 -4.29 7.47 -8.55
N ALA A 123 -3.16 6.98 -8.03
CA ALA A 123 -2.28 6.07 -8.76
C ALA A 123 -2.97 4.74 -9.06
N SER A 124 -3.71 4.17 -8.10
CA SER A 124 -4.49 2.93 -8.30
C SER A 124 -5.56 3.11 -9.37
N LEU A 125 -6.28 4.25 -9.37
CA LEU A 125 -7.22 4.58 -10.44
C LEU A 125 -6.49 4.64 -11.79
N GLY A 126 -5.32 5.28 -11.85
CA GLY A 126 -4.48 5.31 -13.05
C GLY A 126 -4.10 3.91 -13.55
N VAL A 127 -3.79 2.96 -12.65
CA VAL A 127 -3.57 1.55 -13.03
C VAL A 127 -4.84 0.93 -13.62
N GLY A 128 -6.00 1.25 -13.05
CA GLY A 128 -7.30 0.80 -13.56
C GLY A 128 -7.60 1.30 -14.97
N THR A 129 -7.27 2.56 -15.28
CA THR A 129 -7.52 3.16 -16.60
C THR A 129 -6.60 2.60 -17.69
N LEU A 130 -5.44 2.03 -17.33
CA LEU A 130 -4.60 1.30 -18.29
C LEU A 130 -5.27 0.05 -18.85
N ASN A 131 -6.34 -0.43 -18.21
CA ASN A 131 -7.14 -1.60 -18.60
C ASN A 131 -6.28 -2.84 -18.94
N LEU A 132 -5.22 -3.06 -18.13
CA LEU A 132 -4.35 -4.22 -18.30
C LEU A 132 -5.16 -5.50 -18.10
N SER A 133 -5.02 -6.49 -18.97
CA SER A 133 -5.68 -7.79 -18.80
C SER A 133 -4.93 -8.71 -17.83
N ASP A 134 -3.61 -8.53 -17.68
CA ASP A 134 -2.76 -9.34 -16.82
C ASP A 134 -2.85 -8.89 -15.35
N LEU A 135 -3.29 -9.82 -14.50
CA LEU A 135 -3.34 -9.61 -13.05
C LEU A 135 -1.95 -9.38 -12.45
N THR A 136 -0.92 -10.04 -12.99
CA THR A 136 0.46 -9.92 -12.50
C THR A 136 0.98 -8.50 -12.71
N ALA A 137 0.71 -7.92 -13.88
CA ALA A 137 1.02 -6.52 -14.15
C ALA A 137 0.26 -5.57 -13.20
N LYS A 138 -1.03 -5.81 -12.93
CA LYS A 138 -1.81 -4.98 -11.99
C LYS A 138 -1.30 -5.06 -10.56
N SER A 139 -1.17 -6.28 -10.01
CA SER A 139 -0.69 -6.46 -8.64
C SER A 139 0.75 -5.98 -8.50
N GLY A 140 1.55 -6.12 -9.55
CA GLY A 140 2.90 -5.59 -9.63
C GLY A 140 2.95 -4.06 -9.57
N LEU A 141 2.14 -3.38 -10.37
CA LEU A 141 2.01 -1.91 -10.34
C LEU A 141 1.54 -1.40 -8.97
N LEU A 142 0.55 -2.07 -8.38
CA LEU A 142 0.07 -1.72 -7.04
C LEU A 142 1.15 -1.91 -5.97
N SER A 143 1.89 -3.02 -6.05
CA SER A 143 3.02 -3.27 -5.16
C SER A 143 4.09 -2.19 -5.31
N LEU A 144 4.37 -1.74 -6.54
CA LEU A 144 5.32 -0.66 -6.82
C LEU A 144 4.86 0.68 -6.24
N ILE A 145 3.57 1.00 -6.37
CA ILE A 145 2.98 2.21 -5.76
C ILE A 145 3.11 2.16 -4.24
N GLY A 146 2.79 1.03 -3.62
CA GLY A 146 2.97 0.84 -2.18
C GLY A 146 4.43 0.95 -1.76
N ASP A 147 5.32 0.29 -2.49
CA ASP A 147 6.77 0.29 -2.22
C ASP A 147 7.40 1.69 -2.34
N SER A 148 7.04 2.44 -3.39
CA SER A 148 7.50 3.81 -3.61
C SER A 148 7.00 4.73 -2.51
N THR A 149 5.73 4.56 -2.10
CA THR A 149 5.14 5.34 -1.00
C THR A 149 5.86 5.05 0.32
N LEU A 150 6.19 3.79 0.61
CA LEU A 150 6.99 3.42 1.78
C LEU A 150 8.41 4.00 1.71
N ASN A 151 9.05 4.01 0.54
CA ASN A 151 10.37 4.64 0.36
C ASN A 151 10.29 6.14 0.65
N SER A 152 9.28 6.83 0.12
CA SER A 152 9.09 8.26 0.40
C SER A 152 8.88 8.53 1.88
N LEU A 153 8.14 7.66 2.58
CA LEU A 153 7.96 7.83 4.02
C LEU A 153 9.27 7.69 4.79
N VAL A 154 10.13 6.74 4.43
CA VAL A 154 11.46 6.61 5.02
C VAL A 154 12.28 7.87 4.73
N ASN A 155 12.32 8.32 3.47
CA ASN A 155 13.11 9.49 3.06
C ASN A 155 12.63 10.82 3.67
N LEU A 156 11.33 10.96 3.93
CA LEU A 156 10.73 12.16 4.52
C LEU A 156 10.75 12.14 6.05
N SER A 157 10.97 10.97 6.66
CA SER A 157 11.05 10.83 8.11
C SER A 157 12.49 11.02 8.56
N ASN A 158 12.78 12.11 9.28
CA ASN A 158 14.13 12.37 9.79
C ASN A 158 14.52 11.49 11.01
N ASP A 159 13.55 10.83 11.65
CA ASP A 159 13.77 9.97 12.83
C ASP A 159 13.24 8.56 12.58
N SER A 160 11.93 8.36 12.83
CA SER A 160 11.28 7.07 12.78
C SER A 160 9.97 7.19 11.99
N VAL A 161 9.79 6.28 11.04
CA VAL A 161 8.58 6.25 10.23
C VAL A 161 7.39 5.91 11.12
N SER A 162 6.36 6.76 11.09
CA SER A 162 5.13 6.54 11.85
C SER A 162 4.44 5.25 11.40
N THR A 163 4.19 4.36 12.36
CA THR A 163 3.46 3.10 12.17
C THR A 163 2.04 3.34 11.65
N ASN A 164 1.40 4.43 12.07
CA ASN A 164 0.09 4.85 11.56
C ASN A 164 0.14 5.22 10.07
N LEU A 165 1.24 5.84 9.60
CA LEU A 165 1.42 6.15 8.18
C LEU A 165 1.67 4.86 7.37
N ILE A 166 2.45 3.90 7.90
CA ILE A 166 2.65 2.58 7.28
C ILE A 166 1.32 1.82 7.18
N GLU A 167 0.52 1.81 8.25
CA GLU A 167 -0.81 1.24 8.24
C GLU A 167 -1.69 1.92 7.18
N SER A 168 -1.63 3.25 7.07
CA SER A 168 -2.36 4.03 6.07
C SER A 168 -1.95 3.67 4.64
N VAL A 169 -0.66 3.42 4.37
CA VAL A 169 -0.18 2.94 3.07
C VAL A 169 -0.83 1.60 2.72
N ALA A 170 -0.70 0.61 3.59
CA ALA A 170 -1.27 -0.71 3.34
C ALA A 170 -2.80 -0.65 3.23
N LYS A 171 -3.47 0.04 4.15
CA LYS A 171 -4.92 0.22 4.12
C LYS A 171 -5.40 0.83 2.81
N SER A 172 -4.78 1.92 2.38
CA SER A 172 -5.16 2.60 1.15
C SER A 172 -4.89 1.71 -0.06
N LEU A 173 -3.77 0.98 -0.08
CA LEU A 173 -3.44 0.12 -1.21
C LEU A 173 -4.45 -1.00 -1.40
N PHE A 174 -4.79 -1.71 -0.32
CA PHE A 174 -5.72 -2.84 -0.37
C PHE A 174 -7.19 -2.39 -0.49
N ALA A 175 -7.56 -1.20 0.00
CA ALA A 175 -8.90 -0.65 -0.22
C ALA A 175 -9.16 -0.26 -1.68
N ASN A 176 -8.10 0.04 -2.45
CA ASN A 176 -8.21 0.52 -3.83
C ASN A 176 -8.01 -0.58 -4.90
N LEU A 177 -8.03 -1.87 -4.53
CA LEU A 177 -7.93 -2.98 -5.49
C LEU A 177 -8.99 -2.89 -6.60
N ASN A 178 -10.23 -2.56 -6.24
CA ASN A 178 -11.33 -2.39 -7.21
C ASN A 178 -11.06 -1.23 -8.17
N LEU A 179 -10.54 -0.10 -7.68
CA LEU A 179 -10.21 1.07 -8.52
C LEU A 179 -9.07 0.77 -9.50
N ALA A 180 -8.14 -0.11 -9.10
CA ALA A 180 -7.10 -0.63 -9.98
C ALA A 180 -7.61 -1.67 -11.01
N GLY A 181 -8.92 -1.94 -11.01
CA GLY A 181 -9.54 -2.92 -11.88
C GLY A 181 -9.20 -4.36 -11.51
N VAL A 182 -8.88 -4.64 -10.24
CA VAL A 182 -8.78 -6.01 -9.72
C VAL A 182 -10.18 -6.46 -9.29
N GLY A 183 -10.82 -7.28 -10.12
CA GLY A 183 -12.13 -7.84 -9.80
C GLY A 183 -12.09 -8.79 -8.60
N SER A 184 -13.24 -8.98 -7.94
CA SER A 184 -13.39 -9.77 -6.71
C SER A 184 -12.81 -11.19 -6.78
N ALA A 185 -12.92 -11.86 -7.93
CA ALA A 185 -12.33 -13.17 -8.17
C ALA A 185 -10.80 -13.19 -8.03
N ASN A 186 -10.14 -12.06 -8.32
CA ASN A 186 -8.69 -11.93 -8.35
C ASN A 186 -8.11 -11.18 -7.14
N GLN A 187 -8.95 -10.59 -6.29
CA GLN A 187 -8.50 -9.82 -5.12
C GLN A 187 -7.67 -10.67 -4.16
N SER A 188 -7.99 -11.95 -3.98
CA SER A 188 -7.23 -12.83 -3.09
C SER A 188 -5.80 -13.08 -3.59
N THR A 189 -5.64 -13.30 -4.89
CA THR A 189 -4.33 -13.46 -5.56
C THR A 189 -3.55 -12.15 -5.57
N ALA A 190 -4.21 -11.03 -5.89
CA ALA A 190 -3.58 -9.71 -5.84
C ALA A 190 -3.10 -9.38 -4.43
N ALA A 191 -3.93 -9.62 -3.41
CA ALA A 191 -3.61 -9.38 -2.01
C ALA A 191 -2.37 -10.17 -1.57
N SER A 192 -2.30 -11.45 -1.95
CA SER A 192 -1.15 -12.32 -1.69
C SER A 192 0.13 -11.80 -2.37
N SER A 193 0.04 -11.43 -3.64
CA SER A 193 1.15 -10.90 -4.43
C SER A 193 1.67 -9.56 -3.88
N ILE A 194 0.76 -8.68 -3.49
CA ILE A 194 1.08 -7.36 -2.95
C ILE A 194 1.77 -7.49 -1.58
N ILE A 195 1.17 -8.24 -0.64
CA ILE A 195 1.77 -8.35 0.70
C ILE A 195 3.12 -9.06 0.66
N ASN A 196 3.27 -10.08 -0.20
CA ASN A 196 4.54 -10.75 -0.44
C ASN A 196 5.62 -9.74 -0.87
N THR A 197 5.30 -8.92 -1.87
CA THR A 197 6.25 -7.93 -2.42
C THR A 197 6.59 -6.86 -1.39
N LEU A 198 5.59 -6.29 -0.70
CA LEU A 198 5.82 -5.25 0.30
C LEU A 198 6.72 -5.75 1.43
N LEU A 199 6.44 -6.94 1.98
CA LEU A 199 7.25 -7.54 3.05
C LEU A 199 8.66 -7.90 2.56
N GLY A 200 8.78 -8.55 1.40
CA GLY A 200 10.07 -8.96 0.84
C GLY A 200 10.99 -7.78 0.52
N ASN A 201 10.43 -6.61 0.21
CA ASN A 201 11.17 -5.39 -0.07
C ASN A 201 11.57 -4.60 1.19
N LEU A 202 11.06 -4.94 2.38
CA LEU A 202 11.42 -4.24 3.62
C LEU A 202 12.92 -4.31 3.92
N ALA A 203 13.61 -5.36 3.48
CA ALA A 203 15.05 -5.52 3.66
C ALA A 203 15.87 -4.42 2.96
N ASN A 204 15.31 -3.79 1.92
CA ASN A 204 15.99 -2.74 1.16
C ASN A 204 15.63 -1.34 1.67
N LYS A 205 14.85 -1.27 2.74
CA LYS A 205 14.44 0.00 3.36
C LYS A 205 15.25 0.17 4.63
N ASP A 206 15.61 1.41 4.92
CA ASP A 206 16.42 1.77 6.10
C ASP A 206 15.57 1.75 7.39
N PHE A 207 14.79 0.68 7.57
CA PHE A 207 14.10 0.42 8.82
C PHE A 207 15.09 -0.20 9.79
N ASP A 208 15.20 0.39 10.98
CA ASP A 208 15.89 -0.27 12.08
C ASP A 208 15.29 -1.67 12.28
N VAL A 209 16.13 -2.71 12.38
CA VAL A 209 15.72 -4.11 12.59
C VAL A 209 14.84 -4.23 13.85
N SER A 210 15.09 -3.39 14.86
CA SER A 210 14.25 -3.35 16.07
C SER A 210 12.82 -2.86 15.78
N SER A 211 12.63 -2.03 14.76
CA SER A 211 11.35 -1.48 14.31
C SER A 211 10.61 -2.38 13.32
N LEU A 212 11.30 -3.35 12.69
CA LEU A 212 10.77 -4.19 11.62
C LEU A 212 9.52 -4.98 12.06
N THR A 213 9.50 -5.47 13.31
CA THR A 213 8.33 -6.12 13.92
C THR A 213 7.11 -5.20 13.90
N THR A 214 7.29 -3.92 14.26
CA THR A 214 6.20 -2.94 14.32
C THR A 214 5.77 -2.49 12.93
N VAL A 215 6.71 -2.37 11.98
CA VAL A 215 6.42 -2.12 10.56
C VAL A 215 5.56 -3.24 9.99
N ILE A 216 5.92 -4.50 10.25
CA ILE A 216 5.18 -5.67 9.79
C ILE A 216 3.78 -5.74 10.43
N GLN A 217 3.66 -5.44 11.73
CA GLN A 217 2.36 -5.34 12.39
C GLN A 217 1.46 -4.28 11.71
N SER A 218 2.02 -3.12 11.40
CA SER A 218 1.30 -2.00 10.77
C SER A 218 0.87 -2.34 9.33
N LEU A 219 1.76 -2.95 8.55
CA LEU A 219 1.43 -3.43 7.20
C LEU A 219 0.32 -4.49 7.24
N ALA A 220 0.42 -5.44 8.18
CA ALA A 220 -0.56 -6.51 8.31
C ALA A 220 -1.95 -5.97 8.73
N SER A 221 -1.98 -5.11 9.75
CA SER A 221 -3.20 -4.42 10.20
C SER A 221 -3.83 -3.62 9.06
N GLY A 222 -3.03 -2.78 8.38
CA GLY A 222 -3.50 -1.95 7.29
C GLY A 222 -4.02 -2.78 6.11
N SER A 223 -3.33 -3.85 5.74
CA SER A 223 -3.76 -4.75 4.66
C SER A 223 -5.14 -5.34 4.95
N VAL A 224 -5.37 -5.84 6.18
CA VAL A 224 -6.66 -6.37 6.58
C VAL A 224 -7.75 -5.29 6.61
N LEU A 225 -7.46 -4.11 7.16
CA LEU A 225 -8.41 -2.99 7.18
C LEU A 225 -8.81 -2.54 5.77
N GLY A 226 -7.84 -2.49 4.85
CA GLY A 226 -8.07 -2.17 3.44
C GLY A 226 -8.94 -3.21 2.76
N LEU A 227 -8.63 -4.50 2.94
CA LEU A 227 -9.42 -5.61 2.42
C LEU A 227 -10.86 -5.65 2.97
N GLY A 228 -11.03 -5.33 4.26
CA GLY A 228 -12.35 -5.22 4.87
C GLY A 228 -13.20 -4.09 4.30
N SER A 229 -12.58 -3.11 3.64
CA SER A 229 -13.27 -1.97 3.01
C SER A 229 -13.80 -2.30 1.60
N LEU A 230 -13.46 -3.47 1.04
CA LEU A 230 -13.87 -3.87 -0.32
C LEU A 230 -15.33 -4.34 -0.43
N GLY A 231 -16.05 -4.46 0.69
CA GLY A 231 -17.48 -4.85 0.69
C GLY A 231 -17.74 -6.30 0.28
N ASN A 232 -16.74 -7.18 0.41
CA ASN A 232 -16.84 -8.58 0.04
C ASN A 232 -17.77 -9.38 0.98
N SER A 233 -18.34 -10.47 0.46
CA SER A 233 -19.00 -11.47 1.29
C SER A 233 -18.00 -12.11 2.27
N SER A 234 -18.52 -12.70 3.36
CA SER A 234 -17.70 -13.43 4.34
C SER A 234 -16.89 -14.56 3.71
N SER A 235 -17.43 -15.26 2.70
CA SER A 235 -16.72 -16.35 1.99
C SER A 235 -15.55 -15.86 1.14
N ILE A 236 -15.73 -14.73 0.44
CA ILE A 236 -14.67 -14.10 -0.35
C ILE A 236 -13.61 -13.54 0.59
N LEU A 237 -14.02 -12.83 1.64
CA LEU A 237 -13.11 -12.30 2.66
C LEU A 237 -12.28 -13.41 3.31
N ASN A 238 -12.90 -14.54 3.62
CA ASN A 238 -12.20 -15.72 4.16
C ASN A 238 -11.10 -16.23 3.23
N THR A 239 -11.39 -16.28 1.92
CA THR A 239 -10.43 -16.68 0.88
C THR A 239 -9.30 -15.67 0.74
N ILE A 240 -9.63 -14.38 0.74
CA ILE A 240 -8.65 -13.28 0.69
C ILE A 240 -7.72 -13.35 1.90
N VAL A 241 -8.26 -13.45 3.12
CA VAL A 241 -7.47 -13.50 4.37
C VAL A 241 -6.57 -14.73 4.39
N LYS A 242 -7.06 -15.89 3.93
CA LYS A 242 -6.21 -17.08 3.75
C LYS A 242 -5.03 -16.81 2.79
N ASN A 243 -5.30 -16.25 1.61
CA ASN A 243 -4.25 -15.99 0.62
C ASN A 243 -3.30 -14.86 1.05
N LEU A 244 -3.77 -13.90 1.86
CA LEU A 244 -2.95 -12.90 2.52
C LEU A 244 -1.95 -13.58 3.47
N GLY A 245 -2.39 -14.55 4.28
CA GLY A 245 -1.51 -15.36 5.13
C GLY A 245 -0.47 -16.16 4.36
N SER A 246 -0.84 -16.75 3.21
CA SER A 246 0.14 -17.45 2.36
C SER A 246 1.16 -16.49 1.74
N GLY A 247 0.70 -15.33 1.26
CA GLY A 247 1.56 -14.30 0.68
C GLY A 247 2.54 -13.72 1.69
N SER A 248 2.09 -13.56 2.95
CA SER A 248 2.94 -12.99 3.99
C SER A 248 4.09 -13.88 4.37
N LEU A 249 3.90 -15.20 4.53
CA LEU A 249 5.00 -16.11 4.82
C LEU A 249 6.05 -16.09 3.69
N THR A 250 5.60 -16.05 2.44
CA THR A 250 6.51 -15.93 1.29
C THR A 250 7.34 -14.64 1.40
N GLY A 251 6.69 -13.50 1.65
CA GLY A 251 7.36 -12.21 1.80
C GLY A 251 8.30 -12.15 3.00
N LEU A 252 7.93 -12.71 4.14
CA LEU A 252 8.78 -12.79 5.33
C LEU A 252 10.01 -13.68 5.09
N THR A 253 9.85 -14.78 4.34
CA THR A 253 10.99 -15.64 3.97
C THR A 253 11.94 -14.88 3.04
N SER A 254 11.42 -14.15 2.06
CA SER A 254 12.22 -13.28 1.18
C SER A 254 12.92 -12.16 1.94
N LEU A 255 12.24 -11.54 2.90
CA LEU A 255 12.79 -10.53 3.80
C LEU A 255 14.01 -11.06 4.56
N ILE A 256 13.88 -12.22 5.21
CA ILE A 256 14.98 -12.83 5.96
C ILE A 256 16.15 -13.18 5.04
N ALA A 257 15.88 -13.70 3.85
CA ALA A 257 16.92 -13.98 2.87
C ALA A 257 17.71 -12.71 2.48
N ASN A 258 17.02 -11.57 2.40
CA ASN A 258 17.62 -10.29 2.04
C ASN A 258 18.30 -9.56 3.22
N LEU A 259 17.93 -9.86 4.48
CA LEU A 259 18.59 -9.30 5.67
C LEU A 259 19.98 -9.93 5.95
N GLY A 260 20.35 -11.00 5.25
CA GLY A 260 21.67 -11.63 5.32
C GLY A 260 21.89 -12.61 6.50
N ALA A 261 23.03 -13.30 6.47
CA ALA A 261 23.35 -14.49 7.27
C ALA A 261 23.57 -14.25 8.79
N ASN A 262 23.59 -13.00 9.25
CA ASN A 262 23.84 -12.67 10.66
C ASN A 262 22.59 -12.77 11.54
N ASN A 263 21.41 -12.99 10.94
CA ASN A 263 20.17 -13.14 11.68
C ASN A 263 19.96 -14.63 12.01
N ASN A 264 19.61 -14.92 13.27
CA ASN A 264 19.09 -16.24 13.61
C ASN A 264 17.75 -16.41 12.87
N THR A 265 17.82 -17.07 11.71
CA THR A 265 16.72 -17.16 10.74
C THR A 265 15.47 -17.77 11.36
N THR A 266 15.64 -18.69 12.31
CA THR A 266 14.54 -19.35 13.00
C THR A 266 13.85 -18.38 13.96
N THR A 267 14.57 -17.77 14.91
CA THR A 267 13.94 -16.86 15.88
C THR A 267 13.42 -15.58 15.22
N THR A 268 14.12 -15.09 14.21
CA THR A 268 13.66 -13.95 13.40
C THR A 268 12.36 -14.29 12.72
N LEU A 269 12.28 -15.41 11.99
CA LEU A 269 11.04 -15.82 11.33
C LEU A 269 9.88 -16.01 12.31
N GLN A 270 10.11 -16.61 13.48
CA GLN A 270 9.10 -16.71 14.54
C GLN A 270 8.57 -15.33 14.93
N SER A 271 9.46 -14.38 15.22
CA SER A 271 9.11 -13.02 15.61
C SER A 271 8.33 -12.28 14.52
N LEU A 272 8.74 -12.41 13.25
CA LEU A 272 8.07 -11.74 12.13
C LEU A 272 6.69 -12.38 11.83
N ILE A 273 6.54 -13.69 11.97
CA ILE A 273 5.22 -14.36 11.86
C ILE A 273 4.31 -13.91 12.99
N ALA A 274 4.81 -13.85 14.22
CA ALA A 274 4.05 -13.36 15.37
C ALA A 274 3.63 -11.89 15.19
N ALA A 275 4.53 -11.05 14.67
CA ALA A 275 4.25 -9.66 14.32
C ALA A 275 3.15 -9.55 13.27
N PHE A 276 3.29 -10.26 12.15
CA PHE A 276 2.31 -10.23 11.06
C PHE A 276 0.93 -10.71 11.53
N THR A 277 0.90 -11.79 12.31
CA THR A 277 -0.32 -12.34 12.88
C THR A 277 -0.99 -11.35 13.84
N THR A 278 -0.22 -10.76 14.74
CA THR A 278 -0.73 -9.79 15.73
C THR A 278 -1.34 -8.58 15.04
N GLY A 279 -0.65 -8.02 14.05
CA GLY A 279 -1.16 -6.92 13.23
C GLY A 279 -2.44 -7.30 12.48
N SER A 280 -2.44 -8.47 11.83
CA SER A 280 -3.62 -8.98 11.12
C SER A 280 -4.81 -9.18 12.06
N ASN A 281 -4.60 -9.71 13.26
CA ASN A 281 -5.65 -9.91 14.27
C ASN A 281 -6.25 -8.56 14.72
N SER A 282 -5.41 -7.53 14.92
CA SER A 282 -5.87 -6.17 15.23
C SER A 282 -6.76 -5.60 14.11
N GLY A 283 -6.30 -5.73 12.86
CA GLY A 283 -7.08 -5.33 11.68
C GLY A 283 -8.39 -6.11 11.55
N LEU A 284 -8.36 -7.44 11.77
CA LEU A 284 -9.54 -8.31 11.70
C LEU A 284 -10.56 -7.94 12.76
N SER A 285 -10.12 -7.72 14.01
CA SER A 285 -11.00 -7.27 15.09
C SER A 285 -11.73 -5.98 14.72
N SER A 286 -11.01 -5.02 14.15
CA SER A 286 -11.58 -3.75 13.67
C SER A 286 -12.56 -3.93 12.50
N VAL A 287 -12.27 -4.83 11.56
CA VAL A 287 -13.17 -5.16 10.44
C VAL A 287 -14.45 -5.84 10.95
N VAL A 288 -14.31 -6.84 11.82
CA VAL A 288 -15.44 -7.58 12.39
C VAL A 288 -16.35 -6.65 13.21
N ALA A 289 -15.77 -5.75 14.01
CA ALA A 289 -16.52 -4.75 14.75
C ALA A 289 -17.36 -3.85 13.82
N LYS A 290 -16.80 -3.43 12.68
CA LYS A 290 -17.53 -2.63 11.67
C LYS A 290 -18.63 -3.41 10.95
N LEU A 291 -18.44 -4.71 10.77
CA LEU A 291 -19.44 -5.59 10.16
C LEU A 291 -20.56 -6.01 11.14
N GLY A 292 -20.49 -5.58 12.40
CA GLY A 292 -21.40 -6.04 13.46
C GLY A 292 -21.24 -7.54 13.75
N GLY A 293 -20.10 -8.13 13.41
CA GLY A 293 -19.82 -9.55 13.57
C GLY A 293 -19.41 -9.90 15.00
N GLY A 294 -19.74 -11.12 15.43
CA GLY A 294 -19.33 -11.67 16.73
C GLY A 294 -17.95 -12.33 16.71
N SER A 295 -17.51 -12.80 17.87
CA SER A 295 -16.24 -13.52 18.08
C SER A 295 -16.06 -14.75 17.18
N SER A 296 -17.16 -15.38 16.72
CA SER A 296 -17.14 -16.52 15.79
C SER A 296 -16.60 -16.16 14.40
N ILE A 297 -16.92 -14.97 13.88
CA ILE A 297 -16.41 -14.50 12.58
C ILE A 297 -14.93 -14.17 12.70
N LEU A 298 -14.53 -13.50 13.79
CA LEU A 298 -13.13 -13.20 14.07
C LEU A 298 -12.30 -14.49 14.18
N SER A 299 -12.79 -15.48 14.93
CA SER A 299 -12.17 -16.81 15.04
C SER A 299 -12.03 -17.47 13.66
N THR A 300 -13.07 -17.44 12.82
CA THR A 300 -13.04 -18.02 11.48
C THR A 300 -12.00 -17.36 10.58
N LEU A 301 -11.97 -16.03 10.55
CA LEU A 301 -11.02 -15.28 9.72
C LEU A 301 -9.59 -15.46 10.22
N LEU A 302 -9.38 -15.48 11.53
CA LEU A 302 -8.06 -15.75 12.13
C LEU A 302 -7.59 -17.16 11.81
N SER A 303 -8.45 -18.18 11.95
CA SER A 303 -8.14 -19.56 11.56
C SER A 303 -7.79 -19.67 10.08
N SER A 304 -8.46 -18.92 9.20
CA SER A 304 -8.13 -18.88 7.78
C SER A 304 -6.79 -18.21 7.48
N LEU A 305 -6.47 -17.11 8.15
CA LEU A 305 -5.15 -16.48 8.07
C LEU A 305 -4.05 -17.49 8.41
N MET A 306 -4.20 -18.16 9.56
CA MET A 306 -3.28 -19.16 10.06
C MET A 306 -3.14 -20.36 9.12
N THR A 307 -4.27 -20.84 8.57
CA THR A 307 -4.27 -21.89 7.55
C THR A 307 -3.48 -21.46 6.32
N GLY A 308 -3.61 -20.21 5.89
CA GLY A 308 -2.82 -19.64 4.80
C GLY A 308 -1.32 -19.67 5.06
N ILE A 309 -0.90 -19.24 6.25
CA ILE A 309 0.51 -19.26 6.68
C ILE A 309 1.03 -20.70 6.69
N THR A 310 0.31 -21.62 7.35
CA THR A 310 0.71 -23.04 7.45
C THR A 310 0.80 -23.72 6.08
N ASN A 311 -0.17 -23.49 5.20
CA ASN A 311 -0.16 -24.07 3.85
C ASN A 311 1.00 -23.55 3.02
N SER A 312 1.37 -22.28 3.16
CA SER A 312 2.56 -21.78 2.47
C SER A 312 3.85 -22.42 3.02
N ALA A 313 3.90 -22.75 4.31
CA ALA A 313 5.08 -23.39 4.90
C ALA A 313 5.28 -24.80 4.35
N SER A 314 4.19 -25.55 4.17
CA SER A 314 4.26 -26.90 3.61
C SER A 314 4.62 -26.91 2.12
N THR A 315 4.33 -25.85 1.37
CA THR A 315 4.64 -25.77 -0.07
C THR A 315 6.00 -25.14 -0.39
N ASN A 316 6.52 -24.22 0.45
CA ASN A 316 7.68 -23.39 0.09
C ASN A 316 8.98 -23.69 0.86
N THR A 317 8.99 -24.60 1.83
CA THR A 317 10.10 -24.62 2.80
C THR A 317 10.57 -26.01 3.19
N SER A 318 11.79 -26.10 3.71
CA SER A 318 12.33 -27.34 4.28
C SER A 318 11.44 -27.83 5.43
N THR A 319 11.49 -29.13 5.72
CA THR A 319 10.73 -29.76 6.82
C THR A 319 10.89 -29.01 8.15
N SER A 320 12.06 -28.42 8.40
CA SER A 320 12.34 -27.61 9.59
C SER A 320 11.50 -26.34 9.67
N THR A 321 11.31 -25.62 8.56
CA THR A 321 10.49 -24.40 8.53
C THR A 321 9.00 -24.73 8.60
N SER A 322 8.54 -25.83 7.99
CA SER A 322 7.16 -26.29 8.14
C SER A 322 6.83 -26.61 9.61
N ASN A 323 7.72 -27.31 10.31
CA ASN A 323 7.54 -27.64 11.73
C ASN A 323 7.57 -26.39 12.63
N LEU A 324 8.49 -25.47 12.35
CA LEU A 324 8.58 -24.17 13.03
C LEU A 324 7.27 -23.39 12.91
N VAL A 325 6.81 -23.19 11.67
CA VAL A 325 5.60 -22.42 11.38
C VAL A 325 4.39 -23.08 12.04
N GLY A 326 4.25 -24.40 11.92
CA GLY A 326 3.16 -25.14 12.57
C GLY A 326 3.11 -24.92 14.09
N SER A 327 4.28 -24.95 14.76
CA SER A 327 4.39 -24.70 16.19
C SER A 327 4.00 -23.27 16.58
N VAL A 328 4.56 -22.27 15.87
CA VAL A 328 4.26 -20.84 16.12
C VAL A 328 2.78 -20.55 15.89
N VAL A 329 2.24 -20.99 14.75
CA VAL A 329 0.84 -20.77 14.36
C VAL A 329 -0.09 -21.45 15.36
N GLY A 330 0.19 -22.70 15.76
CA GLY A 330 -0.61 -23.41 16.75
C GLY A 330 -0.65 -22.71 18.11
N SER A 331 0.50 -22.23 18.59
CA SER A 331 0.61 -21.47 19.84
C SER A 331 -0.16 -20.15 19.77
N LEU A 332 0.02 -19.38 18.69
CA LEU A 332 -0.67 -18.11 18.49
C LEU A 332 -2.18 -18.29 18.39
N LEU A 333 -2.65 -19.26 17.59
CA LEU A 333 -4.08 -19.52 17.45
C LEU A 333 -4.71 -19.88 18.80
N THR A 334 -4.08 -20.75 19.58
CA THR A 334 -4.55 -21.12 20.92
C THR A 334 -4.57 -19.91 21.86
N SER A 335 -3.54 -19.06 21.79
CA SER A 335 -3.45 -17.85 22.60
C SER A 335 -4.52 -16.82 22.25
N PHE A 336 -4.84 -16.65 20.97
CA PHE A 336 -5.88 -15.69 20.55
C PHE A 336 -7.29 -16.22 20.84
N LEU A 337 -7.56 -17.49 20.55
CA LEU A 337 -8.88 -18.09 20.78
C LEU A 337 -9.23 -18.15 22.27
N SER A 338 -8.26 -18.28 23.17
CA SER A 338 -8.51 -18.23 24.61
C SER A 338 -8.85 -16.84 25.15
N ARG A 339 -8.71 -15.78 24.34
CA ARG A 339 -9.02 -14.38 24.68
C ARG A 339 -10.32 -13.87 24.07
N LEU A 340 -11.01 -14.68 23.25
CA LEU A 340 -12.28 -14.37 22.59
C LEU A 340 -13.46 -14.97 23.35
#